data_AF-A0A948V8F2-F1
#
_entry.id   AF-A0A948V8F2-F1
#
_cell.length_a   1.000
_cell.length_b   1.000
_cell.length_c   1.000
_cell.angle_alpha   90.00
_cell.angle_beta   90.00
_cell.angle_gamma   90.00
#
_symmetry.space_group_name_H-M   'P 1'
#
loop_
_entity.id
_entity.type
_entity.pdbx_description
1 polymer ?
#
loop_
_entity_poly.entity_id
_entity_poly.type
_entity_poly.pdbx_seq_one_letter_code
_entity_poly.pdbx_strand_id
1 'polypeptide(L)'
;MGINGMSVIVEAASSSGTITLSETHPKVLYYALTQQKYNYRETHAEMDSFLSNMLGGLNIRTSNDHEWDAAISAYALLMGITGAWKTDLHELQPEDNCRIVKPCGKTFYYWPND
;
A
#
# COMPACT_ATOMS: atom_id res chain seq x y z
N MET A 1 -1.10 -8.50 13.19
CA MET A 1 -2.46 -7.94 13.38
C MET A 1 -3.40 -9.05 13.81
N GLY A 2 -4.20 -8.84 14.85
CA GLY A 2 -5.20 -9.82 15.28
C GLY A 2 -6.30 -9.95 14.23
N ILE A 3 -6.65 -11.19 13.88
CA ILE A 3 -7.60 -11.57 12.81
C ILE A 3 -8.92 -10.77 12.88
N ASN A 4 -9.35 -10.41 14.09
CA ASN A 4 -10.59 -9.65 14.34
C ASN A 4 -10.60 -8.26 13.71
N GLY A 5 -9.45 -7.58 13.62
CA GLY A 5 -9.39 -6.22 13.05
C GLY A 5 -9.73 -6.21 11.56
N MET A 6 -9.22 -7.18 10.81
CA MET A 6 -9.50 -7.31 9.38
C MET A 6 -10.96 -7.70 9.14
N SER A 7 -11.54 -8.58 9.94
CA SER A 7 -12.95 -8.95 9.82
C SER A 7 -13.89 -7.75 10.01
N VAL A 8 -13.60 -6.86 10.98
CA VAL A 8 -14.39 -5.64 11.18
C VAL A 8 -14.27 -4.68 10.00
N ILE A 9 -13.06 -4.50 9.47
CA ILE A 9 -12.81 -3.59 8.33
C ILE A 9 -13.52 -4.11 7.07
N VAL A 10 -13.45 -5.42 6.81
CA VAL A 10 -14.14 -6.06 5.68
C VAL A 10 -15.65 -5.92 5.82
N GLU A 11 -16.21 -6.14 7.00
CA GLU A 11 -17.65 -5.99 7.26
C GLU A 11 -18.12 -4.52 7.16
N ALA A 12 -17.31 -3.58 7.63
CA ALA A 12 -17.61 -2.16 7.48
C ALA A 12 -17.59 -1.73 6.00
N ALA A 13 -16.66 -2.28 5.21
CA ALA A 13 -16.60 -1.98 3.78
C ALA A 13 -17.74 -2.62 2.99
N SER A 14 -18.10 -3.86 3.30
CA SER A 14 -19.21 -4.56 2.63
C SER A 14 -20.56 -3.88 2.87
N SER A 15 -20.78 -3.35 4.08
CA SER A 15 -22.04 -2.72 4.48
C SER A 15 -22.20 -1.26 4.02
N SER A 16 -21.11 -0.51 3.89
CA SER A 16 -21.17 0.92 3.53
C SER A 16 -21.21 1.18 2.03
N GLY A 17 -20.60 0.33 1.20
CA GLY A 17 -20.47 0.54 -0.25
C GLY A 17 -19.61 1.74 -0.66
N THR A 18 -19.17 2.57 0.28
CA THR A 18 -18.38 3.79 0.06
C THR A 18 -16.93 3.66 0.52
N ILE A 19 -16.60 2.61 1.27
CA ILE A 19 -15.24 2.38 1.78
C ILE A 19 -14.45 1.54 0.78
N THR A 20 -13.36 2.11 0.29
CA THR A 20 -12.37 1.39 -0.51
C THR A 20 -11.33 0.74 0.39
N LEU A 21 -11.15 -0.56 0.27
CA LEU A 21 -10.10 -1.30 0.95
C LEU A 21 -8.96 -1.61 -0.01
N SER A 22 -7.72 -1.35 0.44
CA SER A 22 -6.53 -1.71 -0.32
C SER A 22 -5.54 -2.50 0.53
N GLU A 23 -4.95 -3.51 -0.09
CA GLU A 23 -3.78 -4.23 0.39
C GLU A 23 -2.51 -3.57 -0.15
N THR A 24 -1.44 -3.55 0.64
CA THR A 24 -0.16 -3.00 0.22
C THR A 24 0.98 -3.75 0.90
N HIS A 25 2.04 -4.04 0.14
CA HIS A 25 3.31 -4.49 0.70
C HIS A 25 4.32 -3.34 0.70
N PRO A 26 4.41 -2.54 1.79
CA PRO A 26 5.09 -1.25 1.80
C PRO A 26 6.58 -1.35 1.45
N LYS A 27 7.25 -2.42 1.90
CA LYS A 27 8.68 -2.66 1.63
C LYS A 27 8.96 -2.98 0.17
N VAL A 28 8.08 -3.77 -0.44
CA VAL A 28 8.17 -4.14 -1.86
C VAL A 28 7.83 -2.92 -2.73
N LEU A 29 6.81 -2.16 -2.33
CA LEU A 29 6.43 -0.93 -3.01
C LEU A 29 7.55 0.11 -2.97
N TYR A 30 8.21 0.31 -1.83
CA TYR A 30 9.36 1.20 -1.73
C TYR A 30 10.48 0.79 -2.70
N TYR A 31 10.81 -0.51 -2.75
CA TYR A 31 11.80 -1.02 -3.69
C TYR A 31 11.38 -0.77 -5.14
N ALA A 32 10.11 -1.03 -5.50
CA ALA A 32 9.61 -0.80 -6.85
C ALA A 32 9.76 0.68 -7.27
N LEU A 33 9.44 1.62 -6.38
CA LEU A 33 9.48 3.05 -6.65
C LEU A 33 10.90 3.65 -6.68
N THR A 34 11.84 3.08 -5.94
CA THR A 34 13.18 3.68 -5.73
C THR A 34 14.33 2.85 -6.29
N GLN A 35 14.10 1.56 -6.54
CA GLN A 35 15.12 0.54 -6.79
C GLN A 35 16.15 0.43 -5.65
N GLN A 36 15.78 0.86 -4.44
CA GLN A 36 16.61 0.80 -3.25
C GLN A 36 16.06 -0.19 -2.24
N LYS A 37 16.97 -0.87 -1.52
CA LYS A 37 16.60 -1.78 -0.45
C LYS A 37 15.99 -0.99 0.72
N TYR A 38 14.81 -1.43 1.16
CA TYR A 38 14.17 -0.87 2.36
C TYR A 38 15.07 -0.98 3.59
N ASN A 39 15.37 0.15 4.23
CA ASN A 39 16.23 0.20 5.42
C ASN A 39 15.88 1.38 6.36
N TYR A 40 14.64 1.41 6.86
CA TYR A 40 14.18 2.51 7.71
C TYR A 40 15.11 2.77 8.92
N ARG A 41 15.69 1.73 9.51
CA ARG A 41 16.57 1.85 10.69
C ARG A 41 17.77 2.76 10.44
N GLU A 42 18.37 2.69 9.26
CA GLU A 42 19.61 3.42 8.95
C GLU A 42 19.36 4.65 8.08
N THR A 43 18.32 4.63 7.24
CA THR A 43 18.06 5.68 6.22
C THR A 43 16.70 6.36 6.39
N HIS A 44 16.08 6.34 7.58
CA HIS A 44 14.76 6.97 7.82
C HIS A 44 14.64 8.39 7.29
N ALA A 45 15.64 9.26 7.49
CA ALA A 45 15.57 10.66 7.04
C ALA A 45 15.45 10.79 5.50
N GLU A 46 16.13 9.91 4.75
CA GLU A 46 16.06 9.86 3.30
C GLU A 46 14.70 9.30 2.84
N MET A 47 14.22 8.27 3.52
CA MET A 47 12.91 7.66 3.25
C MET A 47 11.74 8.61 3.55
N ASP A 48 11.82 9.38 4.63
CA ASP A 48 10.85 10.43 4.99
C ASP A 48 10.87 11.57 3.96
N SER A 49 12.06 11.96 3.53
CA SER A 49 12.24 12.98 2.48
C SER A 49 11.66 12.51 1.14
N PHE A 50 11.87 11.23 0.79
CA PHE A 50 11.26 10.62 -0.39
C PHE A 50 9.74 10.70 -0.34
N LEU A 51 9.10 10.23 0.75
CA LEU A 51 7.64 10.32 0.88
C LEU A 51 7.14 11.77 0.88
N SER A 52 7.87 12.67 1.52
CA SER A 52 7.55 14.10 1.52
C SER A 52 7.47 14.66 0.09
N ASN A 53 8.41 14.29 -0.76
CA ASN A 53 8.42 14.69 -2.17
C ASN A 53 7.25 14.08 -2.96
N MET A 54 6.97 12.78 -2.76
CA MET A 54 5.85 12.11 -3.42
C MET A 54 4.49 12.74 -3.05
N LEU A 55 4.36 13.25 -1.83
CA LEU A 55 3.18 13.92 -1.31
C LEU A 55 3.17 15.44 -1.59
N GLY A 56 3.93 15.91 -2.58
CA GLY A 56 3.92 17.31 -3.01
C GLY A 56 4.58 18.28 -2.01
N GLY A 57 5.56 17.81 -1.26
CA GLY A 57 6.33 18.61 -0.30
C GLY A 57 5.75 18.66 1.11
N LEU A 58 4.76 17.82 1.43
CA LEU A 58 4.28 17.65 2.80
C LEU A 58 5.40 17.10 3.68
N ASN A 59 5.72 17.78 4.79
CA ASN A 59 6.78 17.35 5.69
C ASN A 59 6.35 16.10 6.47
N ILE A 60 6.81 14.93 6.01
CA ILE A 60 6.66 13.64 6.69
C ILE A 60 7.80 13.49 7.70
N ARG A 61 7.44 13.10 8.92
CA ARG A 61 8.38 12.77 10.01
C ARG A 61 7.82 11.60 10.77
N THR A 62 8.31 10.41 10.48
CA THR A 62 7.86 9.18 11.14
C THR A 62 8.82 8.77 12.25
N SER A 63 8.29 8.14 13.30
CA SER A 63 9.07 7.76 14.49
C SER A 63 9.57 6.32 14.42
N ASN A 64 8.98 5.50 13.53
CA ASN A 64 9.29 4.08 13.37
C ASN A 64 8.87 3.58 11.97
N ASP A 65 9.30 2.37 11.64
CA ASP A 65 9.04 1.72 10.36
C ASP A 65 7.55 1.44 10.12
N HIS A 66 6.78 1.19 11.18
CA HIS A 66 5.33 0.97 11.06
C HIS A 66 4.57 2.22 10.63
N GLU A 67 4.91 3.39 11.17
CA GLU A 67 4.34 4.68 10.76
C GLU A 67 4.67 4.99 9.29
N TRP A 68 5.91 4.72 8.88
CA TRP A 68 6.34 4.90 7.50
C TRP A 68 5.62 3.94 6.54
N ASP A 69 5.54 2.65 6.92
CA ASP A 69 4.81 1.62 6.18
C ASP A 69 3.32 1.99 6.02
N ALA A 70 2.71 2.59 7.04
CA ALA A 70 1.33 3.09 6.96
C ALA A 70 1.21 4.30 6.01
N ALA A 71 2.15 5.24 6.06
CA ALA A 71 2.16 6.42 5.20
C ALA A 71 2.29 6.08 3.71
N ILE A 72 3.24 5.20 3.35
CA ILE A 72 3.38 4.77 1.95
C ILE A 72 2.17 3.93 1.47
N SER A 73 1.54 3.17 2.36
CA SER A 73 0.31 2.42 2.03
C SER A 73 -0.87 3.36 1.79
N ALA A 74 -1.00 4.44 2.57
CA ALA A 74 -1.99 5.48 2.33
C ALA A 74 -1.73 6.21 1.00
N TYR A 75 -0.46 6.46 0.66
CA TYR A 75 -0.07 7.02 -0.63
C TYR A 75 -0.47 6.10 -1.79
N ALA A 76 -0.23 4.80 -1.69
CA ALA A 76 -0.65 3.82 -2.70
C ALA A 76 -2.17 3.84 -2.95
N LEU A 77 -2.95 3.84 -1.87
CA LEU A 77 -4.40 3.98 -1.93
C LEU A 77 -4.81 5.30 -2.60
N LEU A 78 -4.18 6.42 -2.24
CA LEU A 78 -4.44 7.72 -2.84
C LEU A 78 -4.18 7.70 -4.36
N MET A 79 -3.07 7.11 -4.80
CA MET A 79 -2.74 6.99 -6.23
C MET A 79 -3.75 6.12 -6.98
N GLY A 80 -4.23 5.05 -6.36
CA GLY A 80 -5.28 4.21 -6.92
C GLY A 80 -6.62 4.92 -7.07
N ILE A 81 -7.13 5.53 -5.99
CA ILE A 81 -8.45 6.19 -6.01
C ILE A 81 -8.48 7.46 -6.87
N THR A 82 -7.34 8.11 -7.08
CA THR A 82 -7.21 9.25 -7.99
C THR A 82 -7.01 8.84 -9.45
N GLY A 83 -6.83 7.54 -9.72
CA GLY A 83 -6.59 7.01 -11.06
C GLY A 83 -5.18 7.25 -11.61
N ALA A 84 -4.26 7.76 -10.77
CA ALA A 84 -2.85 7.92 -11.13
C ALA A 84 -2.18 6.54 -11.33
N TRP A 85 -2.53 5.58 -10.47
CA TRP A 85 -2.17 4.17 -10.62
C TRP A 85 -3.39 3.40 -11.13
N LYS A 86 -3.24 2.78 -12.29
CA LYS A 86 -4.34 2.06 -12.98
C LYS A 86 -4.26 0.56 -12.80
N THR A 87 -3.08 0.06 -12.42
CA THR A 87 -2.83 -1.36 -12.25
C THR A 87 -3.31 -1.80 -10.87
N ASP A 88 -4.19 -2.80 -10.84
CA ASP A 88 -4.49 -3.59 -9.65
C ASP A 88 -3.86 -4.98 -9.79
N LEU A 89 -2.92 -5.33 -8.91
CA LEU A 89 -2.25 -6.63 -8.95
C LEU A 89 -3.22 -7.81 -8.73
N HIS A 90 -4.37 -7.59 -8.09
CA HIS A 90 -5.40 -8.60 -7.93
C HIS A 90 -6.15 -8.96 -9.23
N GLU A 91 -6.00 -8.14 -10.27
CA GLU A 91 -6.59 -8.34 -11.61
C GLU A 91 -5.62 -8.99 -12.60
N LEU A 92 -4.33 -9.10 -12.26
CA LEU A 92 -3.35 -9.80 -13.08
C LEU A 92 -3.68 -11.29 -13.15
N GLN A 93 -3.58 -11.84 -14.36
CA GLN A 93 -3.77 -13.28 -14.56
C GLN A 93 -2.61 -14.03 -13.88
N PRO A 94 -2.89 -14.98 -12.98
CA PRO A 94 -1.84 -15.84 -12.45
C PRO A 94 -1.24 -16.68 -13.57
N GLU A 95 0.06 -16.96 -13.48
CA GLU A 95 0.72 -17.94 -14.33
C GLU A 95 0.12 -19.35 -14.12
N ASP A 96 0.33 -20.25 -15.09
CA ASP A 96 -0.13 -21.63 -15.00
C ASP A 96 0.40 -22.29 -13.71
N ASN A 97 -0.52 -22.85 -12.91
CA ASN A 97 -0.30 -23.45 -11.58
C ASN A 97 -0.12 -22.48 -10.39
N CYS A 98 -0.33 -21.18 -10.57
CA CYS A 98 -0.40 -20.25 -9.44
C CYS A 98 -1.84 -20.13 -8.89
N ARG A 99 -1.98 -20.22 -7.56
CA ARG A 99 -3.25 -19.96 -6.86
C ARG A 99 -3.16 -18.64 -6.11
N ILE A 100 -3.88 -17.62 -6.58
CA ILE A 100 -4.09 -16.39 -5.82
C ILE A 100 -5.09 -16.69 -4.70
N VAL A 101 -4.67 -16.47 -3.46
CA VAL A 101 -5.56 -16.53 -2.29
C VAL A 101 -5.99 -15.09 -1.97
N LYS A 102 -7.30 -14.86 -1.89
CA LYS A 102 -7.88 -13.56 -1.48
C LYS A 102 -8.43 -13.71 -0.06
N PRO A 103 -7.59 -13.55 0.99
CA PRO A 103 -8.00 -13.85 2.36
C PRO A 103 -9.01 -12.83 2.91
N CYS A 104 -9.09 -11.62 2.35
CA CYS A 104 -9.82 -10.49 2.93
C CYS A 104 -10.95 -9.94 2.05
N GLY A 105 -11.68 -10.78 1.32
CA GLY A 105 -12.82 -10.35 0.50
C GLY A 105 -12.39 -9.51 -0.72
N LYS A 106 -13.21 -8.51 -1.10
CA LYS A 106 -12.90 -7.63 -2.24
C LYS A 106 -12.03 -6.46 -1.77
N THR A 107 -10.74 -6.53 -2.09
CA THR A 107 -9.73 -5.50 -1.84
C THR A 107 -9.02 -5.15 -3.15
N PHE A 108 -8.47 -3.94 -3.23
CA PHE A 108 -7.60 -3.50 -4.32
C PHE A 108 -6.13 -3.64 -3.94
N TYR A 109 -5.27 -3.89 -4.92
CA TYR A 109 -3.82 -3.84 -4.75
C TYR A 109 -3.23 -2.92 -5.81
N TYR A 110 -3.33 -1.62 -5.57
CA TYR A 110 -2.85 -0.60 -6.49
C TYR A 110 -1.32 -0.62 -6.62
N TRP A 111 -0.85 -0.50 -7.86
CA TRP A 111 0.57 -0.58 -8.19
C TRP A 111 0.98 0.52 -9.17
N PRO A 112 2.19 1.11 -9.01
CA PRO A 112 2.72 2.04 -9.99
C PRO A 112 2.83 1.37 -11.36
N ASN A 113 2.49 2.12 -12.41
CA ASN A 113 2.79 1.68 -13.77
C ASN A 113 4.29 1.84 -14.01
N ASP A 114 4.89 0.90 -14.74
CA ASP A 114 6.25 1.04 -15.28
C ASP A 114 6.36 2.24 -16.26
#